data_AF-A0A1A3P1Z7-F1
#
_entry.id   AF-A0A1A3P1Z7-F1
#
_cell.length_a   1.000
_cell.length_b   1.000
_cell.length_c   1.000
_cell.angle_alpha   90.00
_cell.angle_beta   90.00
_cell.angle_gamma   90.00
#
_symmetry.space_group_name_H-M   'P 1'
#
loop_
_entity.id
_entity.type
_entity.pdbx_description
1 polymer ?
#
loop_
_entity_poly.entity_id
_entity_poly.type
_entity_poly.pdbx_seq_one_letter_code
_entity_poly.pdbx_strand_id
1 'polypeptide(L)'
;MSLAEFLTMARDTVPLPGAACRGRPEDFDVEDPKDPRLAAAVESCRSCPALDACAEWLAALTPGQRPTGVVAGRLVRPYHRPNASRPKTKARRAGPRPGDLAADGWLAERLAAGPAAVPELAREARARGIARPTLYAACKRMGIETTGGTGRDDPAVWRLPAGQPQPKEREA
;
A
#
# COMPACT_ATOMS: atom_id res chain seq x y z
N MET A 1 9.99 41.59 -14.26
CA MET A 1 11.00 40.67 -13.69
C MET A 1 12.28 41.43 -13.47
N SER A 2 12.64 41.60 -12.21
CA SER A 2 13.79 42.40 -11.77
C SER A 2 15.10 41.60 -11.84
N LEU A 3 16.23 42.26 -12.10
CA LEU A 3 17.57 41.68 -11.97
C LEU A 3 17.79 41.03 -10.59
N ALA A 4 17.13 41.55 -9.54
CA ALA A 4 17.18 41.01 -8.18
C ALA A 4 16.46 39.64 -8.05
N GLU A 5 15.40 39.40 -8.83
CA GLU A 5 14.74 38.08 -8.86
C GLU A 5 15.65 37.04 -9.52
N PHE A 6 16.34 37.41 -10.61
CA PHE A 6 17.27 36.53 -11.32
C PHE A 6 18.47 36.14 -10.44
N LEU A 7 19.05 37.10 -9.71
CA LEU A 7 20.18 36.85 -8.80
C LEU A 7 19.80 36.01 -7.58
N THR A 8 18.53 36.04 -7.16
CA THR A 8 18.05 35.22 -6.04
C THR A 8 17.85 33.77 -6.46
N MET A 9 17.42 33.49 -7.70
CA MET A 9 17.42 32.14 -8.25
C MET A 9 18.84 31.62 -8.51
N ALA A 10 19.79 32.50 -8.84
CA ALA A 10 21.18 32.13 -9.07
C ALA A 10 21.95 31.78 -7.78
N ARG A 11 21.41 32.06 -6.58
CA ARG A 11 22.07 31.78 -5.29
C ARG A 11 22.22 30.29 -4.95
N ASP A 12 21.45 29.42 -5.59
CA ASP A 12 21.62 27.96 -5.45
C ASP A 12 22.68 27.39 -6.41
N THR A 13 23.29 28.23 -7.26
CA THR A 13 24.37 27.81 -8.15
C THR A 13 25.69 27.90 -7.41
N VAL A 14 26.21 26.75 -6.95
CA VAL A 14 27.60 26.69 -6.48
C VAL A 14 28.51 27.16 -7.62
N PRO A 15 29.44 28.09 -7.39
CA PRO A 15 30.47 28.37 -8.37
C PRO A 15 31.32 27.11 -8.50
N LEU A 16 31.05 26.33 -9.54
CA LEU A 16 31.87 25.19 -9.97
C LEU A 16 32.69 25.64 -11.20
N PRO A 17 33.73 26.49 -11.02
CA PRO A 17 34.59 26.88 -12.13
C PRO A 17 35.26 25.64 -12.71
N GLY A 18 35.20 25.49 -14.03
CA GLY A 18 35.79 24.34 -14.71
C GLY A 18 34.96 23.05 -14.65
N ALA A 19 33.69 23.10 -14.22
CA ALA A 19 32.83 21.92 -14.26
C ALA A 19 32.68 21.36 -15.69
N ALA A 20 32.98 20.08 -15.88
CA ALA A 20 32.90 19.41 -17.19
C ALA A 20 31.48 19.40 -17.80
N CYS A 21 30.45 19.47 -16.95
CA CYS A 21 29.06 19.57 -17.38
C CYS A 21 28.66 20.98 -17.85
N ARG A 22 29.47 22.00 -17.59
CA ARG A 22 29.16 23.38 -17.96
C ARG A 22 29.23 23.53 -19.48
N GLY A 23 28.12 23.94 -20.08
CA GLY A 23 27.98 24.11 -21.54
C GLY A 23 27.59 22.85 -22.29
N ARG A 24 27.35 21.73 -21.58
CA ARG A 24 26.90 20.45 -22.16
C ARG A 24 25.94 19.67 -21.23
N PRO A 25 24.91 20.30 -20.63
CA PRO A 25 24.06 19.63 -19.64
C PRO A 25 23.35 18.37 -20.18
N GLU A 26 23.03 18.33 -21.47
CA GLU A 26 22.35 17.22 -22.16
C GLU A 26 23.13 15.89 -22.15
N ASP A 27 24.46 15.95 -22.01
CA ASP A 27 25.31 14.77 -21.90
C ASP A 27 25.26 14.15 -20.51
N PHE A 28 24.87 14.94 -19.51
CA PHE A 28 24.80 14.53 -18.11
C PHE A 28 23.35 14.31 -17.65
N ASP A 29 22.35 14.72 -18.42
CA ASP A 29 20.93 14.50 -18.15
C ASP A 29 20.49 13.06 -18.53
N VAL A 30 21.10 12.09 -17.86
CA VAL A 30 20.83 10.66 -18.05
C VAL A 30 19.96 10.17 -16.89
N GLU A 31 18.76 9.68 -17.18
CA GLU A 31 17.86 9.16 -16.14
C GLU A 31 17.85 7.63 -16.04
N ASP A 32 18.02 6.94 -17.18
CA ASP A 32 17.98 5.47 -17.26
C ASP A 32 19.39 4.87 -17.04
N PRO A 33 19.55 3.93 -16.10
CA PRO A 33 20.78 3.15 -15.91
C PRO A 33 21.26 2.40 -17.15
N LYS A 34 20.37 2.15 -18.12
CA LYS A 34 20.64 1.44 -19.36
C LYS A 34 20.96 2.39 -20.52
N ASP A 35 20.92 3.70 -20.33
CA ASP A 35 21.30 4.66 -21.35
C ASP A 35 22.80 4.46 -21.69
N PRO A 36 23.16 4.21 -22.97
CA PRO A 36 24.54 4.01 -23.37
C PRO A 36 25.45 5.22 -23.09
N ARG A 37 24.90 6.44 -22.95
CA ARG A 37 25.66 7.66 -22.62
C ARG A 37 26.13 7.68 -21.16
N LEU A 38 25.53 6.88 -20.28
CA LEU A 38 25.81 6.89 -18.85
C LEU A 38 27.30 6.67 -18.55
N ALA A 39 27.93 5.69 -19.21
CA ALA A 39 29.33 5.35 -18.96
C ALA A 39 30.26 6.52 -19.31
N ALA A 40 30.05 7.15 -20.46
CA ALA A 40 30.83 8.30 -20.91
C ALA A 40 30.62 9.53 -20.01
N ALA A 41 29.37 9.80 -19.62
CA ALA A 41 29.03 10.90 -18.73
C ALA A 41 29.66 10.72 -17.33
N VAL A 42 29.61 9.51 -16.77
CA VAL A 42 30.23 9.18 -15.48
C VAL A 42 31.74 9.36 -15.54
N GLU A 43 32.40 8.87 -16.60
CA GLU A 43 33.84 9.00 -16.76
C GLU A 43 34.26 10.47 -16.88
N SER A 44 33.57 11.23 -17.73
CA SER A 44 33.81 12.68 -17.88
C SER A 44 33.55 13.45 -16.58
N CYS A 45 32.59 13.00 -15.76
CA CYS A 45 32.30 13.62 -14.47
C CYS A 45 33.40 13.31 -13.44
N ARG A 46 34.00 12.11 -13.48
CA ARG A 46 35.10 11.72 -12.59
C ARG A 46 36.42 12.42 -12.90
N SER A 47 36.65 12.80 -14.15
CA SER A 47 37.81 13.61 -14.54
C SER A 47 37.60 15.12 -14.33
N CYS A 48 36.47 15.54 -13.76
CA CYS A 48 36.12 16.94 -13.57
C CYS A 48 36.98 17.58 -12.45
N PRO A 49 37.61 18.76 -12.69
CA PRO A 49 38.38 19.44 -11.65
C PRO A 49 37.52 19.94 -10.49
N ALA A 50 36.20 20.08 -10.69
CA ALA A 50 35.25 20.50 -9.66
C ALA A 50 34.57 19.31 -8.95
N LEU A 51 35.09 18.07 -9.09
CA LEU A 51 34.45 16.87 -8.55
C LEU A 51 34.25 16.94 -7.04
N ASP A 52 35.27 17.34 -6.27
CA ASP A 52 35.21 17.36 -4.81
C ASP A 52 34.16 18.36 -4.30
N ALA A 53 34.21 19.60 -4.80
CA ALA A 53 33.20 20.63 -4.47
C ALA A 53 31.78 20.21 -4.90
N CYS A 54 31.66 19.51 -6.03
CA CYS A 54 30.38 18.97 -6.51
C CYS A 54 29.85 17.86 -5.58
N ALA A 55 30.73 16.99 -5.08
CA ALA A 55 30.39 15.92 -4.16
C ALA A 55 29.95 16.47 -2.79
N GLU A 56 30.67 17.46 -2.26
CA GLU A 56 30.32 18.15 -1.00
C GLU A 56 28.95 18.83 -1.11
N TRP A 57 28.72 19.57 -2.19
CA TRP A 57 27.42 20.19 -2.45
C TRP A 57 26.31 19.16 -2.55
N LEU A 58 26.49 18.09 -3.33
CA LEU A 58 25.48 17.05 -3.50
C LEU A 58 25.18 16.31 -2.17
N ALA A 59 26.18 16.16 -1.30
CA ALA A 59 26.01 15.55 0.01
C ALA A 59 25.19 16.41 0.98
N ALA A 60 25.29 17.75 0.87
CA ALA A 60 24.51 18.68 1.69
C ALA A 60 23.01 18.73 1.32
N LEU A 61 22.63 18.27 0.13
CA LEU A 61 21.23 18.28 -0.33
C LEU A 61 20.39 17.15 0.28
N THR A 62 19.18 17.49 0.73
CA THR A 62 18.17 16.48 1.09
C THR A 62 17.76 15.67 -0.15
N PRO A 63 17.27 14.42 -0.01
CA PRO A 63 16.95 13.58 -1.16
C PRO A 63 16.02 14.24 -2.20
N GLY A 64 15.06 15.06 -1.76
CA GLY A 64 14.12 15.76 -2.64
C GLY A 64 14.69 17.00 -3.33
N GLN A 65 15.88 17.47 -2.95
CA GLN A 65 16.56 18.62 -3.54
C GLN A 65 17.67 18.22 -4.50
N ARG A 66 18.02 16.93 -4.56
CA ARG A 66 19.12 16.47 -5.41
C ARG A 66 18.74 16.58 -6.89
N PRO A 67 19.64 17.12 -7.74
CA PRO A 67 19.43 17.12 -9.18
C PRO A 67 19.37 15.69 -9.72
N THR A 68 18.65 15.50 -10.81
CA THR A 68 18.65 14.25 -11.59
C THR A 68 19.82 14.23 -12.56
N GLY A 69 20.19 13.05 -13.05
CA GLY A 69 21.30 12.90 -14.01
C GLY A 69 22.62 12.49 -13.36
N VAL A 70 23.72 12.64 -14.11
CA VAL A 70 25.07 12.33 -13.65
C VAL A 70 25.65 13.54 -12.92
N VAL A 71 25.85 13.41 -11.62
CA VAL A 71 26.37 14.46 -10.74
C VAL A 71 27.35 13.84 -9.75
N ALA A 72 28.49 14.50 -9.53
CA ALA A 72 29.56 14.01 -8.66
C ALA A 72 30.01 12.56 -8.95
N GLY A 73 30.17 12.22 -10.23
CA GLY A 73 30.67 10.92 -10.69
C GLY A 73 29.68 9.76 -10.55
N ARG A 74 28.38 10.03 -10.34
CA ARG A 74 27.34 9.01 -10.18
C ARG A 74 26.00 9.43 -10.79
N LEU A 75 25.17 8.44 -11.13
CA LEU A 75 23.78 8.64 -11.53
C LEU A 75 22.91 8.95 -10.29
N VAL A 76 22.33 10.14 -10.25
CA VAL A 76 21.33 10.57 -9.27
C VAL A 76 19.95 10.43 -9.90
N ARG A 77 19.13 9.57 -9.30
CA ARG A 77 17.77 9.29 -9.79
C ARG A 77 16.75 10.22 -9.14
N PRO A 78 15.60 10.47 -9.81
CA PRO A 78 14.49 11.17 -9.20
C PRO A 78 14.13 10.56 -7.84
N TYR A 79 13.99 11.42 -6.84
CA TYR A 79 13.50 11.00 -5.54
C TYR A 79 12.00 10.72 -5.64
N HIS A 80 11.65 9.48 -5.91
CA HIS A 80 10.28 9.02 -5.68
C HIS A 80 10.09 8.93 -4.17
N ARG A 81 9.30 9.86 -3.60
CA ARG A 81 8.72 9.60 -2.27
C ARG A 81 8.08 8.22 -2.36
N PRO A 82 8.45 7.24 -1.51
CA PRO A 82 7.66 6.03 -1.37
C PRO A 82 6.24 6.53 -1.22
N ASN A 83 5.30 6.07 -2.09
CA ASN A 83 3.92 6.51 -1.97
C ASN A 83 3.61 6.36 -0.47
N ALA A 84 3.31 7.48 0.20
CA ALA A 84 3.05 7.47 1.62
C ALA A 84 1.84 6.57 1.71
N SER A 85 2.10 5.31 2.07
CA SER A 85 1.24 4.16 1.77
C SER A 85 -0.17 4.63 1.99
N ARG A 86 -0.90 4.95 0.91
CA ARG A 86 -2.26 5.45 1.07
C ARG A 86 -2.88 4.42 1.98
N PRO A 87 -3.30 4.77 3.21
CA PRO A 87 -3.77 3.75 4.12
C PRO A 87 -4.79 2.97 3.32
N LYS A 88 -4.61 1.65 3.21
CA LYS A 88 -5.69 0.79 2.74
C LYS A 88 -6.74 0.84 3.84
N THR A 89 -7.34 2.01 4.06
CA THR A 89 -8.64 2.14 4.67
C THR A 89 -9.50 1.31 3.75
N LYS A 90 -9.72 0.05 4.16
CA LYS A 90 -10.78 -0.77 3.59
C LYS A 90 -11.98 0.14 3.66
N ALA A 91 -12.41 0.70 2.52
CA ALA A 91 -13.56 1.58 2.50
C ALA A 91 -14.63 0.84 3.29
N ARG A 92 -15.09 1.43 4.40
CA ARG A 92 -16.14 0.82 5.21
C ARG A 92 -17.30 0.64 4.24
N ARG A 93 -17.58 -0.60 3.87
CA ARG A 93 -18.61 -0.89 2.87
C ARG A 93 -19.96 -0.47 3.47
N ALA A 94 -20.81 0.12 2.64
CA ALA A 94 -22.10 0.67 3.05
C ALA A 94 -23.10 -0.36 3.58
N GLY A 95 -22.81 -1.66 3.48
CA GLY A 95 -23.63 -2.72 4.07
C GLY A 95 -23.27 -4.14 3.60
N PRO A 96 -24.01 -5.15 4.08
CA PRO A 96 -23.91 -6.54 3.62
C PRO A 96 -24.33 -6.67 2.14
N ARG A 97 -23.66 -7.53 1.38
CA ARG A 97 -24.09 -7.88 0.01
C ARG A 97 -25.26 -8.87 0.07
N PRO A 98 -26.02 -9.04 -1.02
CA PRO A 98 -27.06 -10.07 -1.09
C PRO A 98 -26.59 -11.48 -0.70
N GLY A 99 -25.37 -11.85 -1.09
CA GLY A 99 -24.76 -13.13 -0.68
C GLY A 99 -24.40 -13.22 0.81
N ASP A 100 -24.20 -12.08 1.48
CA ASP A 100 -23.98 -12.03 2.92
C ASP A 100 -25.33 -12.22 3.67
N LEU A 101 -26.41 -11.61 3.17
CA LEU A 101 -27.78 -11.80 3.71
C LEU A 101 -28.29 -13.23 3.50
N ALA A 102 -28.05 -13.82 2.33
CA ALA A 102 -28.40 -15.21 2.04
C ALA A 102 -27.66 -16.18 2.97
N ALA A 103 -26.39 -15.90 3.29
CA ALA A 103 -25.63 -16.68 4.24
C ALA A 103 -26.15 -16.55 5.68
N ASP A 104 -26.53 -15.33 6.10
CA ASP A 104 -27.11 -15.09 7.43
C ASP A 104 -28.45 -15.83 7.59
N GLY A 105 -29.36 -15.70 6.61
CA GLY A 105 -30.66 -16.36 6.64
C GLY A 105 -30.56 -17.89 6.65
N TRP A 106 -29.74 -18.45 5.77
CA TRP A 106 -29.52 -19.90 5.74
C TRP A 106 -28.89 -20.42 7.04
N LEU A 107 -27.89 -19.71 7.59
CA LEU A 107 -27.22 -20.13 8.83
C LEU A 107 -28.19 -20.09 10.02
N ALA A 108 -29.07 -19.08 10.07
CA ALA A 108 -30.12 -18.97 11.09
C ALA A 108 -31.08 -20.15 11.03
N GLU A 109 -31.66 -20.41 9.86
CA GLU A 109 -32.58 -21.52 9.62
C GLU A 109 -31.92 -22.86 9.97
N ARG A 110 -30.68 -23.06 9.53
CA ARG A 110 -29.95 -24.30 9.76
C ARG A 110 -29.66 -24.56 11.24
N LEU A 111 -29.33 -23.53 12.00
CA LEU A 111 -29.04 -23.65 13.44
C LEU A 111 -30.31 -23.64 14.30
N ALA A 112 -31.43 -23.12 13.79
CA ALA A 112 -32.74 -23.25 14.43
C ALA A 112 -33.22 -24.71 14.45
N ALA A 113 -32.85 -25.51 13.44
CA ALA A 113 -33.07 -26.96 13.43
C ALA A 113 -32.21 -27.73 14.45
N GLY A 114 -31.17 -27.09 14.99
CA GLY A 114 -30.30 -27.65 16.03
C GLY A 114 -28.84 -27.26 15.86
N PRO A 115 -28.04 -27.42 16.93
CA PRO A 115 -26.61 -27.16 16.90
C PRO A 115 -25.88 -28.12 15.94
N ALA A 116 -24.85 -27.62 15.25
CA ALA A 116 -24.15 -28.41 14.23
C ALA A 116 -22.63 -28.16 14.22
N ALA A 117 -21.87 -29.17 13.81
CA ALA A 117 -20.42 -29.08 13.72
C ALA A 117 -19.99 -28.19 12.55
N VAL A 118 -18.95 -27.37 12.75
CA VAL A 118 -18.46 -26.43 11.73
C VAL A 118 -18.07 -27.10 10.40
N PRO A 119 -17.41 -28.28 10.37
CA PRO A 119 -17.12 -28.95 9.10
C PRO A 119 -18.37 -29.35 8.31
N GLU A 120 -19.44 -29.76 9.01
CA GLU A 120 -20.73 -30.09 8.40
C GLU A 120 -21.38 -28.85 7.81
N LEU A 121 -21.47 -27.77 8.59
CA LEU A 121 -21.97 -26.47 8.14
C LEU A 121 -21.17 -25.94 6.94
N ALA A 122 -19.85 -26.09 6.95
CA ALA A 122 -19.02 -25.64 5.83
C ALA A 122 -19.28 -26.43 4.53
N ARG A 123 -19.57 -27.74 4.64
CA ARG A 123 -19.92 -28.59 3.50
C ARG A 123 -21.30 -28.21 2.95
N GLU A 124 -22.29 -28.05 3.81
CA GLU A 124 -23.64 -27.62 3.41
C GLU A 124 -23.67 -26.21 2.80
N ALA A 125 -22.92 -25.27 3.40
CA ALA A 125 -22.77 -23.92 2.88
C ALA A 125 -22.16 -23.92 1.48
N ARG A 126 -21.10 -24.72 1.26
CA ARG A 126 -20.45 -24.86 -0.04
C ARG A 126 -21.38 -25.45 -1.09
N ALA A 127 -22.20 -26.43 -0.74
CA ALA A 127 -23.21 -27.00 -1.64
C ALA A 127 -24.24 -25.95 -2.11
N ARG A 128 -24.44 -24.90 -1.31
CA ARG A 128 -25.29 -23.73 -1.61
C ARG A 128 -24.53 -22.56 -2.26
N GLY A 129 -23.26 -22.73 -2.62
CA GLY A 129 -22.42 -21.67 -3.18
C GLY A 129 -21.96 -20.62 -2.17
N ILE A 130 -22.18 -20.83 -0.86
CA ILE A 130 -21.71 -19.92 0.19
C ILE A 130 -20.25 -20.22 0.46
N ALA A 131 -19.37 -19.26 0.13
CA ALA A 131 -17.95 -19.39 0.38
C ALA A 131 -17.65 -19.43 1.89
N ARG A 132 -16.63 -20.21 2.28
CA ARG A 132 -16.22 -20.37 3.68
C ARG A 132 -15.96 -19.02 4.39
N PRO A 133 -15.29 -18.01 3.80
CA PRO A 133 -15.15 -16.70 4.46
C PRO A 133 -16.49 -16.01 4.74
N THR A 134 -17.47 -16.14 3.84
CA THR A 134 -18.82 -15.58 4.00
C THR A 134 -19.56 -16.26 5.15
N LEU A 135 -19.45 -17.58 5.26
CA LEU A 135 -20.02 -18.37 6.37
C LEU A 135 -19.47 -17.91 7.74
N TYR A 136 -18.15 -17.77 7.86
CA TYR A 136 -17.53 -17.31 9.12
C TYR A 136 -17.88 -15.85 9.42
N ALA A 137 -18.04 -15.01 8.40
CA ALA A 137 -18.50 -13.64 8.58
C ALA A 137 -19.95 -13.60 9.07
N ALA A 138 -20.82 -14.49 8.57
CA ALA A 138 -22.20 -14.65 9.04
C ALA A 138 -22.25 -15.05 10.52
N CYS A 139 -21.49 -16.09 10.91
CA CYS A 139 -21.34 -16.52 12.31
C CYS A 139 -20.97 -15.34 13.23
N LYS A 140 -19.98 -14.52 12.84
CA LYS A 140 -19.58 -13.33 13.60
C LYS A 140 -20.66 -12.27 13.67
N ARG A 141 -21.34 -11.97 12.56
CA ARG A 141 -22.41 -10.96 12.50
C ARG A 141 -23.61 -11.36 13.36
N MET A 142 -23.96 -12.64 13.36
CA MET A 142 -25.12 -13.18 14.05
C MET A 142 -24.86 -13.50 15.54
N GLY A 143 -23.62 -13.38 16.00
CA GLY A 143 -23.25 -13.71 17.38
C GLY A 143 -23.43 -15.19 17.71
N ILE A 144 -23.15 -16.08 16.75
CA ILE A 144 -23.26 -17.54 16.93
C ILE A 144 -22.29 -18.01 18.01
N GLU A 145 -22.81 -18.74 18.99
CA GLU A 145 -22.02 -19.33 20.05
C GLU A 145 -21.23 -20.52 19.52
N THR A 146 -19.97 -20.62 19.92
CA THR A 146 -19.08 -21.71 19.53
C THR A 146 -18.65 -22.47 20.77
N THR A 147 -18.84 -23.80 20.74
CA THR A 147 -18.46 -24.73 21.81
C THR A 147 -17.46 -25.76 21.28
N GLY A 148 -16.45 -26.12 22.08
CA GLY A 148 -15.39 -27.05 21.68
C GLY A 148 -14.41 -26.46 20.66
N GLY A 149 -13.71 -27.32 19.92
CA GLY A 149 -12.84 -26.88 18.82
C GLY A 149 -11.36 -26.85 19.16
N THR A 150 -10.88 -27.73 20.03
CA THR A 150 -9.46 -27.73 20.45
C THR A 150 -8.53 -28.39 19.42
N GLY A 151 -9.07 -29.07 18.39
CA GLY A 151 -8.27 -29.76 17.40
C GLY A 151 -9.07 -30.32 16.23
N ARG A 152 -8.40 -31.13 15.39
CA ARG A 152 -9.01 -31.74 14.19
C ARG A 152 -10.08 -32.78 14.54
N ASP A 153 -9.91 -33.46 15.68
CA ASP A 153 -10.76 -34.58 16.12
C ASP A 153 -11.93 -34.13 17.03
N ASP A 154 -11.91 -32.88 17.48
CA ASP A 154 -12.98 -32.24 18.27
C ASP A 154 -13.44 -30.97 17.54
N PRO A 155 -14.30 -31.10 16.51
CA PRO A 155 -14.71 -29.95 15.73
C PRO A 155 -15.62 -29.03 16.55
N ALA A 156 -15.36 -27.73 16.42
CA ALA A 156 -16.22 -26.72 17.00
C ALA A 156 -17.69 -26.91 16.59
N VAL A 157 -18.60 -26.77 17.55
CA VAL A 157 -20.05 -26.84 17.35
C VAL A 157 -20.64 -25.44 17.49
N TRP A 158 -21.41 -25.03 16.48
CA TRP A 158 -22.09 -23.74 16.41
C TRP A 158 -23.54 -23.86 16.86
N ARG A 159 -24.01 -22.88 17.64
CA ARG A 159 -25.39 -22.80 18.15
C ARG A 159 -25.89 -21.35 18.06
N LEU A 160 -27.19 -21.16 17.85
CA LEU A 160 -27.79 -19.83 17.99
C LEU A 160 -27.67 -19.37 19.46
N PRO A 161 -27.37 -18.09 19.71
CA PRO A 161 -27.33 -17.57 21.07
C PRO A 161 -28.71 -17.73 21.71
N ALA A 162 -28.75 -18.18 22.96
CA ALA A 162 -29.99 -18.32 23.71
C ALA A 162 -30.55 -16.92 24.03
N GLY A 163 -31.46 -16.43 23.17
CA GLY A 163 -32.18 -15.18 23.34
C GLY A 163 -31.71 -14.06 22.41
N GLN A 164 -32.40 -13.89 21.28
CA GLN A 164 -32.58 -12.54 20.73
C GLN A 164 -33.70 -11.86 21.52
N PRO A 165 -33.58 -10.58 21.90
CA PRO A 165 -34.73 -9.82 22.36
C PRO A 165 -35.78 -9.86 21.24
N GLN A 166 -37.01 -10.25 21.58
CA GLN A 166 -38.12 -10.16 20.64
C GLN A 166 -38.21 -8.72 20.11
N PRO A 167 -38.48 -8.51 18.80
CA PRO A 167 -38.72 -7.18 18.30
C PRO A 167 -39.90 -6.61 19.08
N LYS A 168 -39.68 -5.52 19.80
CA LYS A 168 -40.77 -4.79 20.47
C LYS A 168 -41.81 -4.48 19.41
N GLU A 169 -43.01 -5.06 19.54
CA GLU A 169 -44.18 -4.63 18.78
C GLU A 169 -44.26 -3.11 18.91
N ARG A 170 -44.33 -2.42 17.77
CA ARG A 170 -44.71 -1.01 17.76
C ARG A 170 -46.17 -0.97 18.19
N GLU A 171 -46.42 -0.63 19.46
CA GLU A 171 -47.73 -0.19 19.91
C GLU A 171 -48.23 0.90 18.98
N ALA A 172 -49.45 0.68 18.45
CA ALA A 172 -50.23 1.61 17.64
C ALA A 172 -51.05 2.53 18.53
#